data_AF-A0A8J8KZ70-F1
#
_entry.id   AF-A0A8J8KZ70-F1
#
_cell.length_a   1.000
_cell.length_b   1.000
_cell.length_c   1.000
_cell.angle_alpha   90.00
_cell.angle_beta   90.00
_cell.angle_gamma   90.00
#
_symmetry.space_group_name_H-M   'P 1'
#
loop_
_entity.id
_entity.type
_entity.pdbx_description
1 polymer ?
#
loop_
_entity_poly.entity_id
_entity_poly.type
_entity_poly.pdbx_seq_one_letter_code
_entity_poly.pdbx_strand_id
1 'polypeptide(L)'
;MTSIKTATASLPISAEALYTFLADLSKHRAFLEPAAMSFQGTADAHSYVIEVMGMKMPQELVAKTRTPGQLVSLVPGAKKMFDHELRFEIAAAGAGSTLRLVDEADIPMMMQMMGAEKLLQGQLDTALARIQELAANGGLA
;
A
#
# COMPACT_ATOMS: atom_id res chain seq x y z
N MET A 1 10.91 -4.50 15.19
CA MET A 1 9.65 -4.64 14.44
C MET A 1 8.59 -3.70 14.97
N THR A 2 8.31 -2.64 14.21
CA THR A 2 7.27 -1.64 14.44
C THR A 2 6.07 -1.98 13.56
N SER A 3 4.86 -1.86 14.10
CA SER A 3 3.60 -2.12 13.39
C SER A 3 2.86 -0.80 13.18
N ILE A 4 2.69 -0.40 11.91
CA ILE A 4 2.05 0.86 11.50
C ILE A 4 0.73 0.52 10.84
N LYS A 5 -0.37 1.15 11.23
CA LYS A 5 -1.71 0.74 10.79
C LYS A 5 -2.59 1.95 10.52
N THR A 6 -3.33 1.90 9.43
CA THR A 6 -4.40 2.86 9.18
C THR A 6 -5.62 2.54 10.05
N ALA A 7 -6.57 3.48 10.07
CA ALA A 7 -7.96 3.16 10.39
C ALA A 7 -8.53 2.14 9.38
N THR A 8 -9.58 1.43 9.80
CA THR A 8 -10.36 0.58 8.89
C THR A 8 -11.36 1.46 8.13
N ALA A 9 -11.27 1.46 6.80
CA ALA A 9 -12.20 2.18 5.93
C ALA A 9 -13.31 1.25 5.42
N SER A 10 -14.53 1.77 5.31
CA SER A 10 -15.61 1.12 4.55
C SER A 10 -15.59 1.60 3.10
N LEU A 11 -15.77 0.68 2.16
CA LEU A 11 -15.71 0.91 0.73
C LEU A 11 -17.00 0.42 0.05
N PRO A 12 -17.59 1.20 -0.88
CA PRO A 12 -18.83 0.85 -1.57
C PRO A 12 -18.61 -0.15 -2.72
N ILE A 13 -17.61 -1.02 -2.61
CA ILE A 13 -17.30 -2.06 -3.61
C ILE A 13 -17.14 -3.41 -2.93
N SER A 14 -17.41 -4.49 -3.66
CA SER A 14 -17.27 -5.85 -3.13
C SER A 14 -15.83 -6.16 -2.75
N ALA A 15 -15.64 -7.07 -1.79
CA ALA A 15 -14.31 -7.54 -1.39
C ALA A 15 -13.55 -8.18 -2.58
N GLU A 16 -14.27 -8.82 -3.51
CA GLU A 16 -13.69 -9.41 -4.72
C GLU A 16 -13.16 -8.36 -5.70
N ALA A 17 -13.94 -7.29 -5.94
CA ALA A 17 -13.49 -6.19 -6.81
C ALA A 17 -12.27 -5.48 -6.23
N LEU A 18 -12.31 -5.19 -4.92
CA LEU A 18 -11.19 -4.60 -4.21
C LEU A 18 -9.94 -5.49 -4.26
N TYR A 19 -10.11 -6.79 -3.99
CA TYR A 19 -9.02 -7.75 -4.07
C TYR A 19 -8.44 -7.81 -5.49
N THR A 20 -9.27 -7.88 -6.52
CA THR A 20 -8.83 -7.94 -7.92
C THR A 20 -8.01 -6.70 -8.29
N PHE A 21 -8.44 -5.53 -7.84
CA PHE A 21 -7.67 -4.30 -8.01
C PHE A 21 -6.31 -4.35 -7.28
N LEU A 22 -6.31 -4.74 -6.01
CA LEU A 22 -5.10 -4.75 -5.17
C LEU A 22 -4.12 -5.87 -5.53
N ALA A 23 -4.60 -7.01 -6.03
CA ALA A 23 -3.78 -8.16 -6.36
C ALA A 23 -2.92 -7.95 -7.62
N ASP A 24 -3.36 -7.08 -8.52
CA ASP A 24 -2.61 -6.66 -9.70
C ASP A 24 -1.77 -5.42 -9.39
N LEU A 25 -0.47 -5.62 -9.13
CA LEU A 25 0.39 -4.54 -8.68
C LEU A 25 0.62 -3.46 -9.75
N SER A 26 0.29 -3.72 -11.02
CA SER A 26 0.36 -2.73 -12.09
C SER A 26 -0.69 -1.62 -11.90
N LYS A 27 -1.79 -1.93 -11.20
CA LYS A 27 -2.87 -0.99 -10.88
C LYS A 27 -2.53 -0.05 -9.72
N HIS A 28 -1.47 -0.35 -8.95
CA HIS A 28 -1.12 0.42 -7.75
C HIS A 28 -0.75 1.88 -8.06
N ARG A 29 -0.39 2.17 -9.31
CA ARG A 29 -0.23 3.53 -9.82
C ARG A 29 -1.39 4.44 -9.43
N ALA A 30 -2.63 3.95 -9.46
CA ALA A 30 -3.83 4.77 -9.28
C ALA A 30 -3.90 5.44 -7.90
N PHE A 31 -3.39 4.79 -6.85
CA PHE A 31 -3.38 5.37 -5.49
C PHE A 31 -2.02 5.89 -5.04
N LEU A 32 -0.95 5.58 -5.79
CA LEU A 32 0.40 6.08 -5.51
C LEU A 32 0.71 7.41 -6.21
N GLU A 33 0.12 7.67 -7.38
CA GLU A 33 0.29 8.95 -8.09
C GLU A 33 -0.64 10.06 -7.58
N PRO A 34 -0.18 11.34 -7.58
CA PRO A 34 1.07 11.83 -8.19
C PRO A 34 2.32 11.78 -7.30
N ALA A 35 2.20 11.29 -6.05
CA ALA A 35 3.34 11.28 -5.11
C ALA A 35 4.48 10.35 -5.55
N ALA A 36 4.14 9.23 -6.21
CA ALA A 36 5.08 8.35 -6.86
C ALA A 36 5.50 8.87 -8.24
N MET A 37 6.80 9.06 -8.45
CA MET A 37 7.38 9.37 -9.76
C MET A 37 7.89 8.11 -10.45
N SER A 38 7.86 8.09 -11.78
CA SER A 38 8.43 7.01 -12.60
C SER A 38 7.85 5.62 -12.26
N PHE A 39 6.56 5.54 -11.96
CA PHE A 39 5.92 4.27 -11.62
C PHE A 39 6.05 3.25 -12.76
N GLN A 40 6.47 2.04 -12.43
CA GLN A 40 6.48 0.88 -13.31
C GLN A 40 5.91 -0.30 -12.56
N GLY A 41 4.97 -1.03 -13.17
CA GLY A 41 4.31 -2.14 -12.50
C GLY A 41 4.01 -3.29 -13.45
N THR A 42 4.00 -4.49 -12.87
CA THR A 42 3.55 -5.75 -13.45
C THR A 42 2.50 -6.34 -12.52
N ALA A 43 1.94 -7.49 -12.86
CA ALA A 43 1.01 -8.17 -11.97
C ALA A 43 1.61 -8.45 -10.58
N ASP A 44 2.92 -8.73 -10.48
CA ASP A 44 3.57 -9.27 -9.28
C ASP A 44 4.58 -8.34 -8.61
N ALA A 45 4.91 -7.21 -9.25
CA ALA A 45 5.87 -6.25 -8.71
C ALA A 45 5.56 -4.84 -9.19
N HIS A 46 5.86 -3.84 -8.38
CA HIS A 46 5.95 -2.45 -8.83
C HIS A 46 7.17 -1.74 -8.27
N SER A 47 7.59 -0.69 -8.94
CA SER A 47 8.65 0.21 -8.50
C SER A 47 8.27 1.65 -8.80
N TYR A 48 8.77 2.56 -7.97
CA TYR A 48 8.55 3.99 -8.11
C TYR A 48 9.62 4.76 -7.36
N VAL A 49 9.66 6.07 -7.54
CA VAL A 49 10.55 6.97 -6.81
C VAL A 49 9.69 7.96 -6.03
N ILE A 50 9.92 8.07 -4.73
CA ILE A 50 9.37 9.16 -3.92
C ILE A 50 10.45 10.19 -3.63
N GLU A 51 10.03 11.42 -3.38
CA GLU A 51 10.91 12.46 -2.85
C GLU A 51 10.65 12.64 -1.36
N VAL A 52 11.67 12.41 -0.55
CA VAL A 52 11.62 12.60 0.90
C VAL A 52 12.72 13.57 1.27
N MET A 53 12.33 14.75 1.77
CA MET A 53 13.28 15.80 2.18
C MET A 53 14.30 16.18 1.09
N GLY A 54 13.87 16.24 -0.18
CA GLY A 54 14.74 16.54 -1.32
C GLY A 54 15.58 15.36 -1.84
N MET A 55 15.50 14.19 -1.21
CA MET A 55 16.17 12.97 -1.66
C MET A 55 15.22 12.09 -2.47
N LYS A 56 15.66 11.67 -3.65
CA LYS A 56 14.96 10.66 -4.45
C LYS A 56 15.21 9.27 -3.89
N MET A 57 14.17 8.63 -3.40
CA MET A 57 14.23 7.30 -2.81
C MET A 57 13.51 6.30 -3.73
N PRO A 58 14.25 5.43 -4.44
CA PRO A 58 13.62 4.35 -5.19
C PRO A 58 12.99 3.34 -4.23
N GLN A 59 11.77 2.93 -4.53
CA GLN A 59 11.01 1.88 -3.85
C GLN A 59 10.73 0.76 -4.83
N GLU A 60 10.77 -0.47 -4.35
CA GLU A 60 10.39 -1.66 -5.09
C GLU A 60 9.64 -2.60 -4.14
N LEU A 61 8.44 -3.01 -4.54
CA LEU A 61 7.61 -3.96 -3.80
C LEU A 61 7.24 -5.13 -4.69
N VAL A 62 7.28 -6.33 -4.12
CA VAL A 62 6.93 -7.58 -4.78
C VAL A 62 5.83 -8.28 -3.99
N ALA A 63 4.92 -8.96 -4.69
CA ALA A 63 3.89 -9.75 -4.06
C ALA A 63 4.49 -10.89 -3.24
N LYS A 64 4.04 -11.03 -1.98
CA LYS A 64 4.39 -12.11 -1.07
C LYS A 64 3.22 -13.08 -0.91
N THR A 65 2.06 -12.59 -0.48
CA THR A 65 0.87 -13.40 -0.25
C THR A 65 -0.35 -12.80 -0.92
N ARG A 66 -1.21 -13.65 -1.49
CA ARG A 66 -2.54 -13.27 -1.95
C ARG A 66 -3.56 -14.29 -1.45
N THR A 67 -4.50 -13.84 -0.62
CA THR A 67 -5.65 -14.62 -0.20
C THR A 67 -6.90 -13.97 -0.79
N PRO A 68 -7.58 -14.61 -1.74
CA PRO A 68 -8.74 -14.04 -2.42
C PRO A 68 -9.77 -13.41 -1.48
N GLY A 69 -10.10 -12.14 -1.72
CA GLY A 69 -11.08 -11.37 -0.94
C GLY A 69 -10.67 -11.04 0.49
N GLN A 70 -9.43 -11.35 0.91
CA GLN A 70 -9.00 -11.24 2.31
C GLN A 70 -7.66 -10.51 2.48
N LEU A 71 -6.66 -10.81 1.65
CA LEU A 71 -5.31 -10.31 1.87
C LEU A 71 -4.55 -10.14 0.55
N VAL A 72 -3.86 -9.02 0.42
CA VAL A 72 -2.70 -8.89 -0.46
C VAL A 72 -1.54 -8.39 0.41
N SER A 73 -0.41 -9.09 0.40
CA SER A 73 0.80 -8.64 1.10
C SER A 73 1.99 -8.52 0.18
N LEU A 74 2.76 -7.46 0.39
CA LEU A 74 3.93 -7.09 -0.38
C LEU A 74 5.15 -7.01 0.54
N VAL A 75 6.31 -7.30 -0.01
CA VAL A 75 7.61 -7.10 0.66
C VAL A 75 8.55 -6.32 -0.24
N PRO A 76 9.58 -5.68 0.33
CA PRO A 76 10.61 -5.01 -0.45
C PRO A 76 11.27 -5.95 -1.48
N GLY A 77 11.53 -5.41 -2.67
CA GLY A 77 12.34 -6.06 -3.69
C GLY A 77 13.84 -6.03 -3.38
N ALA A 78 14.67 -6.06 -4.42
CA ALA A 78 16.12 -6.15 -4.26
C ALA A 78 16.72 -4.87 -3.64
N LYS A 79 16.11 -3.71 -3.90
CA LYS A 79 16.60 -2.39 -3.45
C LYS A 79 15.89 -1.92 -2.19
N LYS A 80 15.92 -2.71 -1.12
CA LYS A 80 15.29 -2.39 0.17
C LYS A 80 16.20 -1.57 1.08
N MET A 81 15.63 -0.62 1.83
CA MET A 81 16.34 0.09 2.89
C MET A 81 16.30 -0.65 4.22
N PHE A 82 15.18 -1.33 4.47
CA PHE A 82 14.93 -2.20 5.61
C PHE A 82 13.87 -3.21 5.20
N ASP A 83 13.74 -4.28 5.98
CA ASP A 83 12.69 -5.27 5.78
C ASP A 83 11.35 -4.77 6.30
N HIS A 84 10.29 -4.97 5.52
CA HIS A 84 8.92 -4.74 5.96
C HIS A 84 7.93 -5.62 5.22
N GLU A 85 6.70 -5.70 5.71
CA GLU A 85 5.58 -6.33 5.01
C GLU A 85 4.36 -5.41 5.03
N LEU A 86 4.02 -4.87 3.85
CA LEU A 86 2.80 -4.11 3.63
C LEU A 86 1.64 -5.06 3.35
N ARG A 87 0.61 -5.01 4.18
CA ARG A 87 -0.59 -5.85 4.09
C ARG A 87 -1.81 -4.99 3.83
N PHE A 88 -2.56 -5.36 2.81
CA PHE A 88 -3.90 -4.88 2.54
C PHE A 88 -4.89 -5.92 3.08
N GLU A 89 -5.44 -5.65 4.26
CA GLU A 89 -6.42 -6.52 4.91
C GLU A 89 -7.83 -6.13 4.44
N ILE A 90 -8.52 -7.09 3.82
CA ILE A 90 -9.83 -6.92 3.20
C ILE A 90 -10.85 -7.76 3.97
N ALA A 91 -12.03 -7.21 4.23
CA ALA A 91 -13.16 -8.01 4.71
C ALA A 91 -14.45 -7.64 3.99
N ALA A 92 -15.34 -8.62 3.79
CA ALA A 92 -16.66 -8.37 3.23
C ALA A 92 -17.55 -7.63 4.25
N ALA A 93 -18.34 -6.67 3.77
CA ALA A 93 -19.26 -5.90 4.60
C ALA A 93 -20.58 -5.66 3.84
N GLY A 94 -21.47 -6.66 3.87
CA GLY A 94 -22.70 -6.64 3.08
C GLY A 94 -22.40 -6.63 1.58
N ALA A 95 -22.94 -5.65 0.85
CA ALA A 95 -22.62 -5.43 -0.56
C ALA A 95 -21.26 -4.73 -0.79
N GLY A 96 -20.68 -4.15 0.26
CA GLY A 96 -19.39 -3.47 0.22
C GLY A 96 -18.26 -4.29 0.85
N SER A 97 -17.18 -3.60 1.22
CA SER A 97 -16.02 -4.19 1.88
C SER A 97 -15.41 -3.21 2.88
N THR A 98 -14.50 -3.71 3.70
CA THR A 98 -13.59 -2.90 4.49
C THR A 98 -12.14 -3.12 4.07
N LEU A 99 -11.33 -2.10 4.27
CA LEU A 99 -9.89 -2.11 4.00
C LEU A 99 -9.13 -1.54 5.18
N ARG A 100 -8.03 -2.21 5.55
CA ARG A 100 -7.01 -1.67 6.45
C ARG A 100 -5.62 -1.93 5.87
N LEU A 101 -4.77 -0.90 5.87
CA LEU A 101 -3.36 -1.05 5.51
C LEU A 101 -2.56 -1.24 6.80
N VAL A 102 -1.68 -2.23 6.79
CA VAL A 102 -0.78 -2.55 7.89
C VAL A 102 0.63 -2.74 7.34
N ASP A 103 1.58 -1.97 7.82
CA ASP A 103 2.99 -2.14 7.50
C ASP A 103 3.75 -2.63 8.73
N GLU A 104 4.28 -3.84 8.63
CA GLU A 104 5.08 -4.48 9.66
C GLU A 104 6.57 -4.31 9.32
N ALA A 105 7.22 -3.31 9.88
CA ALA A 105 8.54 -2.86 9.46
C ALA A 105 9.63 -3.07 10.51
N ASP A 106 10.81 -3.54 10.09
CA ASP A 106 12.00 -3.57 10.94
C ASP A 106 12.85 -2.30 10.75
N ILE A 107 12.27 -1.18 11.18
CA ILE A 107 12.85 0.14 10.98
C ILE A 107 14.14 0.27 11.81
N PRO A 108 15.28 0.61 11.20
CA PRO A 108 16.52 0.84 11.94
C PRO A 108 16.35 1.97 12.97
N MET A 109 16.95 1.81 14.15
CA MET A 109 16.81 2.77 15.27
C MET A 109 17.12 4.21 14.86
N MET A 110 18.13 4.43 14.01
CA MET A 110 18.47 5.76 13.50
C MET A 110 17.30 6.38 12.69
N MET A 111 16.60 5.61 11.86
CA MET A 111 15.44 6.08 11.09
C MET A 111 14.23 6.33 11.98
N GLN A 112 14.02 5.52 13.02
CA GLN A 112 12.96 5.77 14.01
C GLN A 112 13.15 7.13 14.68
N MET A 113 14.38 7.46 15.10
CA MET A 113 14.69 8.77 15.70
C MET A 113 14.48 9.94 14.73
N MET A 114 14.59 9.72 13.42
CA MET A 114 14.30 10.71 12.38
C MET A 114 12.80 10.80 12.03
N GLY A 115 11.93 10.07 12.74
CA GLY A 115 10.49 10.13 12.54
C GLY A 115 9.98 9.29 11.36
N ALA A 116 10.73 8.28 10.93
CA ALA A 116 10.33 7.40 9.83
C ALA A 116 8.94 6.77 10.02
N GLU A 117 8.57 6.43 11.27
CA GLU A 117 7.24 5.88 11.58
C GLU A 117 6.11 6.83 11.18
N LYS A 118 6.24 8.12 11.50
CA LYS A 118 5.25 9.14 11.15
C LYS A 118 5.16 9.35 9.63
N LEU A 119 6.30 9.26 8.94
CA LEU A 119 6.35 9.37 7.49
C LEU A 119 5.65 8.19 6.83
N LEU A 120 5.94 6.96 7.27
CA LEU A 120 5.29 5.75 6.77
C LEU A 120 3.78 5.77 7.08
N GLN A 121 3.38 6.16 8.29
CA GLN A 121 1.97 6.35 8.64
C GLN A 121 1.27 7.31 7.66
N GLY A 122 1.89 8.47 7.39
CA GLY A 122 1.34 9.44 6.44
C GLY A 122 1.21 8.90 5.01
N GLN A 123 2.13 8.03 4.57
CA GLN A 123 2.03 7.36 3.28
C GLN A 123 0.88 6.36 3.24
N LEU A 124 0.69 5.55 4.28
CA LEU A 124 -0.42 4.59 4.35
C LEU A 124 -1.77 5.32 4.41
N ASP A 125 -1.87 6.38 5.19
CA ASP A 125 -3.11 7.17 5.29
C ASP A 125 -3.45 7.85 3.96
N THR A 126 -2.45 8.37 3.25
CA THR A 126 -2.64 8.93 1.90
C THR A 126 -3.10 7.87 0.90
N ALA A 127 -2.46 6.70 0.90
CA ALA A 127 -2.84 5.59 0.03
C ALA A 127 -4.27 5.13 0.31
N LEU A 128 -4.65 4.97 1.58
CA LEU A 128 -6.01 4.60 1.96
C LEU A 128 -7.04 5.64 1.49
N ALA A 129 -6.77 6.93 1.71
CA ALA A 129 -7.67 8.00 1.27
C ALA A 129 -7.87 7.98 -0.25
N ARG A 130 -6.81 7.73 -1.04
CA ARG A 130 -6.90 7.64 -2.49
C ARG A 130 -7.67 6.40 -2.96
N ILE A 131 -7.49 5.26 -2.30
CA ILE A 131 -8.28 4.06 -2.57
C ILE A 131 -9.77 4.30 -2.26
N GLN A 132 -10.09 5.00 -1.16
CA GLN A 132 -11.47 5.37 -0.84
C GLN A 132 -12.09 6.27 -1.93
N GLU A 133 -11.36 7.27 -2.39
CA GLU A 133 -11.79 8.17 -3.47
C GLU A 133 -12.04 7.39 -4.78
N LEU A 134 -11.11 6.53 -5.18
CA LEU A 134 -11.27 5.68 -6.36
C LEU A 134 -12.47 4.74 -6.23
N ALA A 135 -12.68 4.12 -5.06
CA ALA A 135 -13.82 3.24 -4.82
C ALA A 135 -15.15 3.98 -4.95
N ALA A 136 -15.24 5.20 -4.41
CA ALA A 136 -16.44 6.02 -4.48
C ALA A 136 -16.77 6.47 -5.92
N ASN A 137 -15.73 6.66 -6.75
CA ASN A 137 -15.87 7.15 -8.12
C ASN A 137 -15.87 6.04 -9.19
N GLY A 138 -15.84 4.77 -8.79
CA GLY A 138 -15.78 3.63 -9.72
C GLY A 138 -14.41 3.45 -10.41
N GLY A 139 -13.37 4.11 -9.94
CA GLY A 139 -12.01 4.05 -10.49
C GLY A 139 -11.20 2.79 -10.09
N LEU A 140 -11.82 1.83 -9.40
CA LEU A 140 -11.22 0.55 -9.03
C LEU A 140 -11.65 -0.62 -9.94
N ALA A 141 -12.55 -0.38 -10.90
CA ALA A 141 -13.03 -1.38 -11.86
C ALA A 141 -12.01 -1.64 -12.98
#